data_AF-A0A0E9LWI6-F1
#
_entry.id   AF-A0A0E9LWI6-F1
#
_cell.length_a   1.000
_cell.length_b   1.000
_cell.length_c   1.000
_cell.angle_alpha   90.00
_cell.angle_beta   90.00
_cell.angle_gamma   90.00
#
_symmetry.space_group_name_H-M   'P 1'
#
loop_
_entity.id
_entity.type
_entity.pdbx_description
1 polymer ?
#
loop_
_entity_poly.entity_id
_entity_poly.type
_entity_poly.pdbx_seq_one_letter_code
_entity_poly.pdbx_strand_id
1 'polypeptide(L)'
;MHAEALTRGASSPAMTADQAVNLVRDRAGLTPVSGVTAQQVMDEKLAELAMEWGIRYYDMVRLEQYNALNYEGRTFTAADIYLPYPQNQLDQFPVLRD
;
A
#
# COMPACT_ATOMS: atom_id res chain seq x y z
N MET A 1 3.01 -7.74 -3.87
CA MET A 1 3.17 -7.21 -5.25
C MET A 1 2.71 -8.22 -6.31
N HIS A 2 3.16 -9.48 -6.31
CA HIS A 2 2.75 -10.50 -7.29
C HIS A 2 1.23 -10.72 -7.40
N ALA A 3 0.57 -11.13 -6.31
CA ALA A 3 -0.88 -11.37 -6.28
C ALA A 3 -1.69 -10.12 -6.68
N GLU A 4 -1.20 -8.94 -6.31
CA GLU A 4 -1.83 -7.68 -6.68
C GLU A 4 -1.76 -7.41 -8.18
N ALA A 5 -0.59 -7.63 -8.81
CA ALA A 5 -0.45 -7.45 -10.25
C ALA A 5 -1.41 -8.37 -11.01
N LEU A 6 -1.53 -9.64 -10.58
CA LEU A 6 -2.44 -10.61 -11.19
C LEU A 6 -3.91 -10.19 -11.07
N THR A 7 -4.32 -9.73 -9.89
CA THR A 7 -5.70 -9.24 -9.67
C THR A 7 -6.01 -7.92 -10.37
N ARG A 8 -4.99 -7.26 -10.93
CA ARG A 8 -5.11 -6.04 -11.75
C ARG A 8 -4.86 -6.30 -13.25
N GLY A 9 -4.90 -7.56 -13.69
CA GLY A 9 -4.86 -7.93 -15.11
C GLY A 9 -3.51 -8.38 -15.64
N ALA A 10 -2.47 -8.48 -14.80
CA ALA A 10 -1.24 -9.14 -15.20
C ALA A 10 -1.44 -10.67 -15.31
N SER A 11 -0.54 -11.33 -16.04
CA SER A 11 -0.48 -12.79 -16.12
C SER A 11 0.88 -13.29 -15.65
N SER A 12 0.89 -14.47 -15.02
CA SER A 12 2.13 -15.14 -14.63
C SER A 12 1.94 -16.65 -14.66
N PRO A 13 2.91 -17.41 -15.19
CA PRO A 13 2.87 -18.87 -15.18
C PRO A 13 3.31 -19.48 -13.84
N ALA A 14 3.85 -18.69 -12.91
CA ALA A 14 4.48 -19.23 -11.69
C ALA A 14 3.47 -19.68 -10.63
N MET A 15 2.47 -18.84 -10.33
CA MET A 15 1.37 -19.15 -9.40
C MET A 15 0.24 -18.13 -9.56
N THR A 16 -0.98 -18.54 -9.18
CA THR A 16 -2.17 -17.70 -9.18
C THR A 16 -2.18 -16.71 -8.00
N ALA A 17 -3.07 -15.71 -8.06
CA ALA A 17 -3.29 -14.80 -6.93
C ALA A 17 -3.80 -15.53 -5.68
N ASP A 18 -4.72 -16.49 -5.86
CA ASP A 18 -5.24 -17.34 -4.79
C ASP A 18 -4.12 -18.12 -4.10
N GLN A 19 -3.23 -18.74 -4.87
CA GLN A 19 -2.09 -19.47 -4.34
C GLN A 19 -1.18 -18.55 -3.52
N ALA A 20 -0.83 -17.38 -4.07
CA ALA A 20 0.05 -16.43 -3.40
C ALA A 20 -0.53 -15.89 -2.09
N VAL A 21 -1.81 -15.52 -2.05
CA VAL A 21 -2.47 -15.07 -0.82
C VAL A 21 -2.60 -16.22 0.20
N ASN A 22 -2.96 -17.41 -0.26
CA ASN A 22 -3.14 -18.54 0.64
C ASN A 22 -1.83 -19.02 1.27
N LEU A 23 -0.67 -18.78 0.66
CA LEU A 23 0.63 -19.03 1.32
C LEU A 23 0.82 -18.17 2.58
N VAL A 24 0.40 -16.90 2.55
CA VAL A 24 0.47 -16.00 3.70
C VAL A 24 -0.56 -16.39 4.75
N ARG A 25 -1.80 -16.66 4.31
CA ARG A 25 -2.91 -17.08 5.17
C ARG A 25 -2.61 -18.40 5.89
N ASP A 26 -2.06 -19.38 5.20
CA ASP A 26 -1.67 -20.67 5.77
C ASP A 26 -0.62 -20.49 6.87
N ARG A 27 0.43 -19.67 6.62
CA ARG A 27 1.42 -19.32 7.66
C ARG A 27 0.77 -18.66 8.88
N ALA A 28 -0.24 -17.82 8.66
CA ALA A 28 -0.99 -17.14 9.72
C ALA A 28 -2.09 -18.03 10.37
N GLY A 29 -2.28 -19.28 9.93
CA GLY A 29 -3.32 -20.17 10.45
C GLY A 29 -4.75 -19.81 10.05
N LEU A 30 -4.92 -19.11 8.92
CA LEU A 30 -6.21 -18.66 8.39
C LEU A 30 -6.74 -19.58 7.29
N THR A 31 -8.06 -19.77 7.24
CA THR A 31 -8.73 -20.59 6.21
C THR A 31 -8.42 -20.08 4.80
N PRO A 32 -8.11 -20.93 3.81
CA PRO A 32 -7.84 -20.48 2.45
C PRO A 32 -9.06 -19.83 1.79
N VAL A 33 -8.79 -18.92 0.86
CA VAL A 33 -9.79 -18.21 0.04
C VAL A 33 -9.61 -18.53 -1.45
N SER A 34 -10.63 -18.27 -2.26
CA SER A 34 -10.57 -18.41 -3.72
C SER A 34 -11.20 -17.19 -4.40
N GLY A 35 -10.83 -16.94 -5.65
CA GLY A 35 -11.30 -15.77 -6.39
C GLY A 35 -10.81 -14.45 -5.78
N VAL A 36 -9.56 -14.43 -5.33
CA VAL A 36 -8.94 -13.28 -4.66
C VAL A 36 -9.06 -12.03 -5.54
N THR A 37 -9.58 -10.96 -4.92
CA THR A 37 -9.72 -9.63 -5.53
C THR A 37 -8.55 -8.73 -5.17
N ALA A 38 -8.33 -7.66 -5.94
CA ALA A 38 -7.30 -6.66 -5.63
C ALA A 38 -7.50 -6.01 -4.25
N GLN A 39 -8.75 -5.85 -3.81
CA GLN A 39 -9.05 -5.34 -2.46
C GLN A 39 -8.62 -6.33 -1.38
N GLN A 40 -8.93 -7.62 -1.53
CA GLN A 40 -8.48 -8.65 -0.59
C GLN A 40 -6.94 -8.72 -0.51
N VAL A 41 -6.23 -8.52 -1.63
CA VAL A 41 -4.76 -8.42 -1.58
C VAL A 41 -4.30 -7.23 -0.74
N MET A 42 -5.01 -6.09 -0.76
CA MET A 42 -4.69 -4.94 0.08
C MET A 42 -5.04 -5.14 1.55
N ASP A 43 -6.10 -5.87 1.84
CA ASP A 43 -6.47 -6.22 3.21
C ASP A 43 -5.46 -7.20 3.81
N GLU A 44 -5.04 -8.22 3.05
CA GLU A 44 -3.99 -9.16 3.45
C GLU A 44 -2.64 -8.47 3.63
N LYS A 45 -2.28 -7.55 2.72
CA LYS A 45 -1.02 -6.81 2.82
C LYS A 45 -1.01 -5.87 4.04
N LEU A 46 -2.16 -5.29 4.39
CA LEU A 46 -2.29 -4.53 5.63
C LEU A 46 -2.16 -5.45 6.85
N ALA A 47 -2.84 -6.60 6.87
CA ALA A 47 -2.78 -7.54 7.99
C ALA A 47 -1.36 -8.09 8.21
N GLU A 48 -0.64 -8.37 7.12
CA GLU A 48 0.71 -8.95 7.16
C GLU A 48 1.79 -7.92 7.48
N LEU A 49 1.75 -6.74 6.85
CA LEU A 49 2.82 -5.74 6.89
C LEU A 49 2.40 -4.48 7.67
N ALA A 50 1.43 -4.61 8.57
CA ALA A 50 1.01 -3.52 9.44
C ALA A 50 2.23 -2.98 10.21
N MET A 51 2.34 -1.66 10.29
CA MET A 51 3.43 -0.96 11.00
C MET A 51 4.83 -1.20 10.42
N GLU A 52 4.97 -1.86 9.28
CA GLU A 52 6.25 -2.04 8.60
C GLU A 52 6.52 -0.91 7.61
N TRP A 53 7.53 -0.07 7.91
CA TRP A 53 8.17 0.88 6.99
C TRP A 53 7.21 1.76 6.16
N GLY A 54 6.02 2.06 6.69
CA GLY A 54 5.03 2.87 5.99
C GLY A 54 4.42 2.21 4.75
N ILE A 55 4.50 0.88 4.59
CA ILE A 55 3.99 0.16 3.42
C ILE A 55 2.52 0.52 3.13
N ARG A 56 1.69 0.62 4.17
CA ARG A 56 0.29 1.05 4.04
C ARG A 56 0.16 2.43 3.40
N TYR A 57 0.99 3.40 3.81
CA TYR A 57 0.99 4.74 3.25
C TYR A 57 1.28 4.70 1.75
N TYR A 58 2.38 4.06 1.36
CA TYR A 58 2.77 3.97 -0.05
C TYR A 58 1.76 3.22 -0.91
N ASP A 59 1.11 2.18 -0.38
CA ASP A 59 0.05 1.47 -1.09
C ASP A 59 -1.18 2.32 -1.33
N MET A 60 -1.64 3.06 -0.32
CA MET A 60 -2.82 3.91 -0.48
C MET A 60 -2.55 5.09 -1.39
N VAL A 61 -1.33 5.65 -1.35
CA VAL A 61 -0.91 6.74 -2.25
C VAL A 61 -0.89 6.27 -3.70
N ARG A 62 -0.21 5.16 -4.02
CA ARG A 62 -0.09 4.71 -5.43
C ARG A 62 -1.41 4.22 -6.03
N LEU A 63 -2.39 3.87 -5.18
CA LEU A 63 -3.72 3.44 -5.59
C LEU A 63 -4.75 4.58 -5.55
N GLU A 64 -4.32 5.78 -5.15
CA GLU A 64 -5.19 6.95 -4.94
C GLU A 64 -6.34 6.67 -3.95
N GLN A 65 -6.12 5.76 -3.00
CA GLN A 65 -7.07 5.34 -1.97
C GLN A 65 -6.89 6.15 -0.68
N TYR A 66 -6.89 7.48 -0.80
CA TYR A 66 -6.55 8.41 0.29
C TYR A 66 -7.44 8.30 1.53
N ASN A 67 -8.71 7.94 1.36
CA ASN A 67 -9.66 7.81 2.47
C ASN A 67 -9.18 6.82 3.55
N ALA A 68 -8.39 5.81 3.17
CA ALA A 68 -7.82 4.84 4.09
C ALA A 68 -6.72 5.41 5.00
N LEU A 69 -6.25 6.64 4.73
CA LEU A 69 -5.22 7.34 5.51
C LEU A 69 -5.83 8.39 6.45
N ASN A 70 -7.15 8.58 6.44
CA ASN A 70 -7.83 9.46 7.39
C ASN A 70 -7.69 8.89 8.82
N TYR A 71 -7.44 9.75 9.79
CA TYR A 71 -7.24 9.34 11.18
C TYR A 71 -7.72 10.39 12.18
N GLU A 72 -8.56 9.99 13.14
CA GLU A 72 -9.07 10.83 14.23
C GLU A 72 -9.53 12.23 13.79
N GLY A 73 -10.41 12.30 12.78
CA GLY A 73 -10.95 13.56 12.28
C GLY A 73 -10.01 14.36 11.37
N ARG A 74 -8.81 13.86 11.07
CA ARG A 74 -7.91 14.40 10.05
C ARG A 74 -8.20 13.73 8.71
N THR A 75 -8.34 14.54 7.67
CA THR A 75 -8.54 14.09 6.30
C THR A 75 -7.22 14.16 5.54
N PHE A 76 -6.84 13.06 4.92
CA PHE A 76 -5.70 12.99 4.01
C PHE A 76 -6.15 13.30 2.58
N THR A 77 -5.38 14.12 1.89
CA THR A 77 -5.61 14.52 0.50
C THR A 77 -4.37 14.31 -0.36
N ALA A 78 -4.50 14.44 -1.69
CA ALA A 78 -3.35 14.36 -2.59
C ALA A 78 -2.28 15.44 -2.32
N ALA A 79 -2.63 16.56 -1.67
CA ALA A 79 -1.67 17.59 -1.27
C ALA A 79 -0.74 17.12 -0.13
N ASP A 80 -1.12 16.08 0.61
CA ASP A 80 -0.39 15.56 1.78
C ASP A 80 0.56 14.39 1.42
N ILE A 81 0.76 14.11 0.12
CA ILE A 81 1.63 13.01 -0.37
C ILE A 81 3.12 13.28 -0.07
N TYR A 82 3.52 14.54 0.01
CA TYR A 82 4.92 14.90 0.20
C TYR A 82 5.10 15.64 1.51
N LEU A 83 6.17 15.30 2.22
CA LEU A 83 6.64 16.13 3.31
C LEU A 83 7.21 17.44 2.74
N PRO A 84 7.03 18.57 3.43
CA PRO A 84 7.66 19.81 3.01
C PRO A 84 9.18 19.68 3.07
N TYR A 85 9.88 20.45 2.24
CA TYR A 85 11.32 20.59 2.37
C TYR A 85 11.68 21.12 3.77
N PRO A 86 12.64 20.50 4.47
CA PRO A 86 13.18 21.01 5.71
C PRO A 86 13.64 22.47 5.60
N GLN A 87 13.28 23.31 6.59
CA GLN A 87 13.57 24.74 6.56
C GLN A 87 15.07 25.05 6.40
N ASN A 88 15.94 24.26 7.07
CA ASN A 88 17.39 24.40 6.95
C ASN A 88 17.90 24.19 5.52
N GLN A 89 17.23 23.35 4.70
CA GLN A 89 17.58 23.19 3.29
C GLN A 89 17.14 24.39 2.46
N LEU A 90 15.94 24.93 2.73
CA LEU A 90 15.43 26.14 2.07
C LEU A 90 16.30 27.37 2.37
N ASP A 91 16.91 27.45 3.54
CA ASP A 91 17.80 28.54 3.93
C ASP A 91 19.18 28.44 3.27
N GLN A 92 19.67 27.22 3.05
CA GLN A 92 20.95 26.98 2.37
C GLN A 92 20.82 27.09 0.85
N PHE A 93 19.68 26.67 0.29
CA PHE A 93 19.46 26.60 -1.15
C PHE A 93 18.19 27.37 -1.53
N PRO A 94 18.29 28.69 -1.77
CA PRO A 94 17.14 29.52 -2.13
C PRO A 94 16.38 29.05 -3.37
N VAL A 95 17.02 28.29 -4.27
CA VAL A 95 16.38 27.67 -5.45
C VAL A 95 15.29 26.66 -5.09
N LEU A 96 15.25 26.16 -3.85
CA LEU A 96 14.25 25.23 -3.37
C LEU A 96 12.98 25.91 -2.83
N ARG A 97 12.93 27.25 -2.80
CA ARG A 97 11.84 28.00 -2.18
C ARG A 97 10.58 28.06 -3.05
N ASP A 98 10.69 27.91 -4.37
CA ASP A 98 9.56 27.90 -5.32
C ASP A 98 9.87 27.05 -6.57
#